data_AF-A0A101XBL6-F1
#
_entry.id   AF-A0A101XBL6-F1
#
_cell.length_a   1.000
_cell.length_b   1.000
_cell.length_c   1.000
_cell.angle_alpha   90.00
_cell.angle_beta   90.00
_cell.angle_gamma   90.00
#
_symmetry.space_group_name_H-M   'P 1'
#
loop_
_entity.id
_entity.type
_entity.pdbx_description
1 polymer ?
#
loop_
_entity_poly.entity_id
_entity_poly.type
_entity_poly.pdbx_seq_one_letter_code
_entity_poly.pdbx_strand_id
1 'polypeptide(L)'
;MSYVTLRLPFNINGGVAKELLSTAWWFKTAAHRVLSLAKRMQFLPGAKIGWVNVFRSIAYEIIPNRRYADGAVTLVMSIYESCRALGIDFRSVELSDWLMFQQSELEYPAKSITLRPGYEFHITTVRYDGLISRVVVRPTVPENYKGLLDAVLTGHVKYMGRVMVRDYGVRDNQLWIRGEVHMTVPLDIYYEHMARHKRNNGKLIGGVDVNTDRINLAIVDESGDLRDYKTFWFSETTARGFPKHKAWSIIGMRIHELLNYAYNHGVKTLFLENPEVLGRLRLMWVWNGGRNHENYNYKVMIFRSTIIEKIALKAPLYSIRVNYVNPRGTTNSKEHEEAMRRYRLDRHTTSAYLIALKGLTHQQK
;
A
#
# COMPACT_ATOMS: atom_id res chain seq x y z
N MET A 1 -12.71 -8.90 4.34
CA MET A 1 -11.47 -9.67 4.16
C MET A 1 -10.39 -8.70 3.72
N SER A 2 -9.24 -8.69 4.40
CA SER A 2 -8.14 -7.75 4.14
C SER A 2 -7.08 -8.41 3.27
N TYR A 3 -6.38 -7.62 2.47
CA TYR A 3 -5.41 -8.14 1.49
C TYR A 3 -4.14 -7.31 1.48
N VAL A 4 -3.06 -7.91 0.99
CA VAL A 4 -1.80 -7.21 0.70
C VAL A 4 -1.38 -7.50 -0.73
N THR A 5 -0.89 -6.47 -1.42
CA THR A 5 -0.35 -6.61 -2.77
C THR A 5 1.16 -6.69 -2.72
N LEU A 6 1.70 -7.87 -3.07
CA LEU A 6 3.12 -8.05 -3.36
C LEU A 6 3.44 -7.39 -4.70
N ARG A 7 4.61 -6.74 -4.79
CA ARG A 7 5.07 -6.09 -6.02
C ARG A 7 6.39 -6.72 -6.45
N LEU A 8 6.37 -7.41 -7.57
CA LEU A 8 7.50 -8.19 -8.09
C LEU A 8 7.99 -7.53 -9.39
N PRO A 9 9.11 -6.78 -9.36
CA PRO A 9 9.58 -6.03 -10.51
C PRO A 9 10.13 -6.94 -11.61
N PHE A 10 9.99 -6.54 -12.88
CA PHE A 10 10.59 -7.22 -14.02
C PHE A 10 11.09 -6.21 -15.06
N ASN A 11 12.05 -6.63 -15.87
CA ASN A 11 12.47 -5.94 -17.10
C ASN A 11 12.37 -6.93 -18.25
N ILE A 12 11.79 -6.50 -19.38
CA ILE A 12 11.60 -7.37 -20.55
C ILE A 12 11.69 -6.57 -21.84
N ASN A 13 12.06 -7.23 -22.93
CA ASN A 13 12.21 -6.61 -24.24
C ASN A 13 11.55 -7.43 -25.36
N GLY A 14 11.61 -6.91 -26.58
CA GLY A 14 11.20 -7.61 -27.80
C GLY A 14 9.70 -7.92 -27.87
N GLY A 15 9.37 -9.11 -28.39
CA GLY A 15 7.99 -9.53 -28.62
C GLY A 15 7.14 -9.54 -27.35
N VAL A 16 7.68 -10.04 -26.23
CA VAL A 16 6.93 -10.09 -24.96
C VAL A 16 6.61 -8.68 -24.45
N ALA A 17 7.56 -7.74 -24.56
CA ALA A 17 7.30 -6.35 -24.22
C ALA A 17 6.14 -5.79 -25.07
N LYS A 18 6.15 -6.03 -26.38
CA LYS A 18 5.10 -5.56 -27.29
C LYS A 18 3.71 -6.05 -26.88
N GLU A 19 3.61 -7.32 -26.49
CA GLU A 19 2.34 -7.91 -26.08
C GLU A 19 1.82 -7.37 -24.73
N LEU A 20 2.71 -7.17 -23.75
CA LEU A 20 2.34 -6.58 -22.46
C LEU A 20 1.87 -5.12 -22.63
N LEU A 21 2.57 -4.34 -23.46
CA LEU A 21 2.19 -2.96 -23.75
C LEU A 21 0.84 -2.88 -24.47
N SER A 22 0.66 -3.72 -25.50
CA SER A 22 -0.61 -3.86 -26.21
C SER A 22 -1.76 -4.16 -25.25
N THR A 23 -1.59 -5.15 -24.37
CA THR A 23 -2.62 -5.55 -23.40
C THR A 23 -2.96 -4.40 -22.44
N ALA A 24 -1.95 -3.63 -21.98
CA ALA A 24 -2.17 -2.47 -21.12
C ALA A 24 -2.97 -1.36 -21.83
N TRP A 25 -2.72 -1.13 -23.13
CA TRP A 25 -3.49 -0.17 -23.93
C TRP A 25 -4.94 -0.63 -24.12
N TRP A 26 -5.18 -1.90 -24.48
CA TRP A 26 -6.54 -2.45 -24.56
C TRP A 26 -7.31 -2.28 -23.25
N PHE A 27 -6.67 -2.60 -22.12
CA PHE A 27 -7.28 -2.45 -20.81
C PHE A 27 -7.58 -0.99 -20.47
N LYS A 28 -6.65 -0.07 -20.76
CA LYS A 28 -6.85 1.37 -20.56
C LYS A 28 -8.05 1.86 -21.37
N THR A 29 -8.13 1.52 -22.66
CA THR A 29 -9.26 1.88 -23.52
C THR A 29 -10.58 1.34 -22.99
N ALA A 30 -10.61 0.09 -22.53
CA ALA A 30 -11.81 -0.50 -21.91
C ALA A 30 -12.24 0.28 -20.65
N ALA A 31 -11.30 0.63 -19.77
CA ALA A 31 -11.59 1.41 -18.57
C ALA A 31 -12.11 2.82 -18.89
N HIS A 32 -11.52 3.51 -19.88
CA HIS A 32 -12.01 4.81 -20.35
C HIS A 32 -13.42 4.70 -20.94
N ARG A 33 -13.71 3.65 -21.71
CA ARG A 33 -15.06 3.42 -22.27
C ARG A 33 -16.10 3.21 -21.16
N VAL A 34 -15.80 2.35 -20.19
CA VAL A 34 -16.68 2.10 -19.04
C VAL A 34 -16.91 3.39 -18.25
N LEU A 35 -15.84 4.15 -17.94
CA LEU A 35 -15.97 5.43 -17.23
C LEU A 35 -16.85 6.43 -18.00
N SER A 36 -16.62 6.59 -19.30
CA SER A 36 -17.39 7.52 -20.13
C SER A 36 -18.88 7.19 -20.13
N LEU A 37 -19.25 5.91 -20.15
CA LEU A 37 -20.65 5.50 -20.13
C LEU A 37 -21.24 5.63 -18.73
N ALA A 38 -20.50 5.22 -17.69
CA ALA A 38 -20.92 5.35 -16.31
C ALA A 38 -21.26 6.81 -15.94
N LYS A 39 -20.47 7.79 -16.41
CA LYS A 39 -20.74 9.22 -16.18
C LYS A 39 -22.05 9.73 -16.79
N ARG A 40 -22.55 9.09 -17.85
CA ARG A 40 -23.78 9.48 -18.55
C ARG A 40 -25.04 8.87 -17.92
N MET A 41 -24.88 7.83 -17.10
CA MET A 41 -26.01 7.20 -16.43
C MET A 41 -26.53 8.08 -15.30
N GLN A 42 -27.85 8.15 -15.15
CA GLN A 42 -28.49 8.87 -14.04
C GLN A 42 -28.32 8.10 -12.72
N PHE A 43 -28.40 6.77 -12.79
CA PHE A 43 -28.24 5.87 -11.65
C PHE A 43 -27.18 4.82 -11.96
N LEU A 44 -26.22 4.66 -11.05
CA LEU A 44 -25.21 3.61 -11.13
C LEU A 44 -25.54 2.48 -10.14
N PRO A 45 -25.20 1.22 -10.47
CA PRO A 45 -25.47 0.11 -9.56
C PRO A 45 -24.80 0.29 -8.19
N GLY A 46 -25.45 -0.19 -7.14
CA GLY A 46 -24.94 -0.10 -5.77
C GLY A 46 -23.97 -1.21 -5.37
N ALA A 47 -23.84 -2.26 -6.17
CA ALA A 47 -23.04 -3.45 -5.85
C ALA A 47 -22.17 -3.91 -7.03
N LYS A 48 -21.06 -4.60 -6.73
CA LYS A 48 -20.11 -5.13 -7.72
C LYS A 48 -20.77 -5.97 -8.82
N ILE A 49 -21.68 -6.85 -8.44
CA ILE A 49 -22.39 -7.72 -9.39
C ILE A 49 -23.19 -6.89 -10.40
N GLY A 50 -23.86 -5.83 -9.93
CA GLY A 50 -24.62 -4.93 -10.80
C GLY A 50 -23.73 -4.18 -11.79
N TRP A 51 -22.58 -3.67 -11.34
CA TRP A 51 -21.59 -3.03 -12.22
C TRP A 51 -21.11 -3.97 -13.32
N VAL A 52 -20.73 -5.18 -12.92
CA VAL A 52 -20.25 -6.20 -13.85
C VAL A 52 -21.33 -6.59 -14.86
N ASN A 53 -22.59 -6.76 -14.44
CA ASN A 53 -23.68 -7.09 -15.35
C ASN A 53 -23.97 -5.96 -16.36
N VAL A 54 -23.85 -4.70 -15.94
CA VAL A 54 -24.10 -3.54 -16.81
C VAL A 54 -22.95 -3.32 -17.80
N PHE A 55 -21.70 -3.42 -17.35
CA PHE A 55 -20.56 -2.91 -18.11
C PHE A 55 -19.63 -3.99 -18.70
N ARG A 56 -19.80 -5.27 -18.36
CA ARG A 56 -18.90 -6.33 -18.86
C ARG A 56 -18.91 -6.44 -20.37
N SER A 57 -20.08 -6.49 -21.02
CA SER A 57 -20.18 -6.65 -22.48
C SER A 57 -19.43 -5.54 -23.20
N ILE A 58 -19.66 -4.29 -22.78
CA ILE A 58 -18.99 -3.08 -23.26
C ILE A 58 -17.47 -3.19 -23.10
N ALA A 59 -16.98 -3.61 -21.93
CA ALA A 59 -15.55 -3.76 -21.71
C ALA A 59 -14.97 -4.91 -22.54
N TYR A 60 -15.70 -6.01 -22.68
CA TYR A 60 -15.30 -7.22 -23.41
C TYR A 60 -15.18 -7.00 -24.92
N GLU A 61 -16.03 -6.15 -25.50
CA GLU A 61 -15.92 -5.70 -26.90
C GLU A 61 -14.58 -5.05 -27.21
N ILE A 62 -13.94 -4.41 -26.21
CA ILE A 62 -12.64 -3.76 -26.36
C ILE A 62 -11.51 -4.71 -25.98
N ILE A 63 -11.59 -5.35 -24.81
CA ILE A 63 -10.58 -6.32 -24.35
C ILE A 63 -11.22 -7.71 -24.27
N PRO A 64 -11.00 -8.60 -25.27
CA PRO A 64 -11.68 -9.90 -25.39
C PRO A 64 -11.13 -10.94 -24.42
N ASN A 65 -10.97 -10.56 -23.16
CA ASN A 65 -10.62 -11.41 -22.03
C ASN A 65 -11.56 -11.05 -20.88
N ARG A 66 -12.48 -11.96 -20.54
CA ARG A 66 -13.53 -11.72 -19.53
C ARG A 66 -12.96 -11.20 -18.20
N ARG A 67 -11.83 -11.74 -17.74
CA ARG A 67 -11.23 -11.35 -16.45
C ARG A 67 -10.68 -9.93 -16.48
N TYR A 68 -10.11 -9.52 -17.60
CA TYR A 68 -9.64 -8.16 -17.81
C TYR A 68 -10.78 -7.18 -18.03
N ALA A 69 -11.83 -7.56 -18.76
CA ALA A 69 -13.06 -6.78 -18.87
C ALA A 69 -13.68 -6.51 -17.49
N ASP A 70 -13.88 -7.57 -16.68
CA ASP A 70 -14.36 -7.44 -15.31
C ASP A 70 -13.38 -6.62 -14.43
N GLY A 71 -12.08 -6.75 -14.68
CA GLY A 71 -11.03 -5.98 -14.03
C GLY A 71 -11.12 -4.48 -14.31
N ALA A 72 -11.41 -4.09 -15.56
CA ALA A 72 -11.61 -2.69 -15.96
C ALA A 72 -12.90 -2.12 -15.35
N VAL A 73 -13.98 -2.89 -15.35
CA VAL A 73 -15.24 -2.50 -14.67
C VAL A 73 -15.01 -2.28 -13.17
N THR A 74 -14.30 -3.21 -12.52
CA THR A 74 -14.01 -3.12 -11.09
C THR A 74 -13.14 -1.91 -10.75
N LEU A 75 -12.22 -1.52 -11.64
CA LEU A 75 -11.42 -0.30 -11.47
C LEU A 75 -12.30 0.95 -11.49
N VAL A 76 -13.21 1.07 -12.46
CA VAL A 76 -14.09 2.25 -12.56
C VAL A 76 -15.06 2.30 -11.39
N MET A 77 -15.60 1.15 -10.97
CA MET A 77 -16.44 1.04 -9.79
C MET A 77 -15.72 1.51 -8.53
N SER A 78 -14.47 1.09 -8.30
CA SER A 78 -13.73 1.51 -7.10
C SER A 78 -13.41 3.00 -7.10
N ILE A 79 -13.22 3.62 -8.27
CA ILE A 79 -13.13 5.08 -8.41
C ILE A 79 -14.45 5.73 -8.00
N TYR A 80 -15.59 5.24 -8.49
CA TYR A 80 -16.91 5.75 -8.12
C TYR A 80 -17.16 5.66 -6.60
N GLU A 81 -16.87 4.52 -5.99
CA GLU A 81 -16.99 4.33 -4.53
C GLU A 81 -16.08 5.30 -3.76
N SER A 82 -14.85 5.52 -4.25
CA SER A 82 -13.92 6.48 -3.66
C SER A 82 -14.46 7.91 -3.75
N CYS A 83 -15.06 8.29 -4.88
CA CYS A 83 -15.66 9.62 -5.05
C CYS A 83 -16.80 9.85 -4.06
N ARG A 84 -17.67 8.84 -3.88
CA ARG A 84 -18.74 8.90 -2.89
C ARG A 84 -18.22 9.04 -1.47
N ALA A 85 -17.19 8.28 -1.11
CA ALA A 85 -16.58 8.34 0.22
C ALA A 85 -15.91 9.70 0.50
N LEU A 86 -15.38 10.36 -0.54
CA LEU A 86 -14.69 11.64 -0.45
C LEU A 86 -15.58 12.86 -0.71
N GLY A 87 -16.85 12.68 -1.09
CA GLY A 87 -17.74 13.77 -1.48
C GLY A 87 -17.33 14.48 -2.76
N ILE A 88 -16.60 13.81 -3.66
CA ILE A 88 -16.14 14.34 -4.94
C ILE A 88 -17.17 13.98 -6.01
N ASP A 89 -17.47 14.94 -6.91
CA ASP A 89 -18.33 14.66 -8.06
C ASP A 89 -17.64 13.68 -9.02
N PHE A 90 -18.21 12.48 -9.17
CA PHE A 90 -17.72 11.45 -10.07
C PHE A 90 -17.64 11.91 -11.54
N ARG A 91 -18.50 12.84 -11.97
CA ARG A 91 -18.48 13.34 -13.36
C ARG A 91 -17.25 14.19 -13.65
N SER A 92 -16.66 14.82 -12.64
CA SER A 92 -15.42 15.60 -12.74
C SER A 92 -14.15 14.75 -12.87
N VAL A 93 -14.22 13.44 -12.61
CA VAL A 93 -13.02 12.60 -12.43
C VAL A 93 -12.43 12.15 -13.75
N GLU A 94 -11.12 12.32 -13.93
CA GLU A 94 -10.40 11.83 -15.10
C GLU A 94 -9.42 10.72 -14.72
N LEU A 95 -9.19 9.79 -15.66
CA LEU A 95 -8.15 8.77 -15.49
C LEU A 95 -6.80 9.40 -15.84
N SER A 96 -5.84 9.26 -14.93
CA SER A 96 -4.46 9.65 -15.19
C SER A 96 -3.80 8.75 -16.24
N ASP A 97 -2.61 9.14 -16.69
CA ASP A 97 -1.85 8.34 -17.66
C ASP A 97 -1.15 7.14 -16.98
N TRP A 98 -1.89 6.04 -16.86
CA TRP A 98 -1.38 4.77 -16.36
C TRP A 98 -1.43 3.70 -17.45
N LEU A 99 -0.52 2.74 -17.38
CA LEU A 99 -0.51 1.54 -18.21
C LEU A 99 -0.46 0.31 -17.31
N MET A 100 -1.59 -0.40 -17.25
CA MET A 100 -1.72 -1.60 -16.44
C MET A 100 -2.90 -2.44 -16.93
N PHE A 101 -2.94 -3.69 -16.50
CA PHE A 101 -4.10 -4.55 -16.66
C PHE A 101 -4.21 -5.50 -15.46
N GLN A 102 -5.43 -5.86 -15.09
CA GLN A 102 -5.71 -6.69 -13.92
C GLN A 102 -6.87 -7.64 -14.16
N GLN A 103 -6.87 -8.77 -13.45
CA GLN A 103 -8.09 -9.56 -13.26
C GLN A 103 -8.91 -8.99 -12.08
N SER A 104 -10.21 -9.29 -12.02
CA SER A 104 -11.08 -8.81 -10.92
C SER A 104 -11.20 -9.76 -9.73
N GLU A 105 -11.01 -11.06 -9.96
CA GLU A 105 -11.35 -12.11 -8.99
C GLU A 105 -10.10 -12.68 -8.30
N LEU A 106 -10.26 -13.02 -7.03
CA LEU A 106 -9.37 -13.92 -6.31
C LEU A 106 -9.72 -15.35 -6.74
N GLU A 107 -8.81 -15.99 -7.43
CA GLU A 107 -9.01 -17.36 -7.92
C GLU A 107 -7.69 -18.14 -7.83
N TYR A 108 -7.78 -19.46 -7.77
CA TYR A 108 -6.61 -20.33 -7.84
C TYR A 108 -6.79 -21.43 -8.91
N PRO A 109 -5.81 -21.60 -9.80
CA PRO A 109 -4.82 -20.58 -10.16
C PRO A 109 -5.52 -19.36 -10.77
N ALA A 110 -4.99 -18.15 -10.56
CA ALA A 110 -5.31 -16.99 -11.39
C ALA A 110 -5.16 -17.38 -12.86
N LYS A 111 -6.21 -17.27 -13.69
CA LYS A 111 -6.16 -17.83 -15.05
C LYS A 111 -5.45 -16.91 -16.03
N SER A 112 -5.61 -15.61 -15.89
CA SER A 112 -5.00 -14.64 -16.81
C SER A 112 -3.57 -14.28 -16.41
N ILE A 113 -3.26 -14.17 -15.12
CA ILE A 113 -1.91 -13.84 -14.61
C ILE A 113 -1.50 -14.93 -13.62
N THR A 114 -1.01 -16.05 -14.14
CA THR A 114 -0.81 -17.28 -13.36
C THR A 114 0.61 -17.41 -12.83
N LEU A 115 0.78 -17.42 -11.51
CA LEU A 115 1.97 -17.90 -10.83
C LEU A 115 2.20 -19.40 -11.11
N ARG A 116 3.43 -19.76 -11.48
CA ARG A 116 3.90 -21.13 -11.71
C ARG A 116 5.09 -21.47 -10.81
N PRO A 117 5.44 -22.77 -10.65
CA PRO A 117 6.70 -23.18 -10.04
C PRO A 117 7.90 -22.46 -10.67
N GLY A 118 8.92 -22.15 -9.87
CA GLY A 118 10.03 -21.29 -10.29
C GLY A 118 9.71 -19.79 -10.25
N TYR A 119 8.58 -19.41 -9.67
CA TYR A 119 8.12 -18.03 -9.46
C TYR A 119 7.95 -17.21 -10.74
N GLU A 120 7.69 -17.88 -11.86
CA GLU A 120 7.36 -17.22 -13.12
C GLU A 120 5.85 -17.02 -13.27
N PHE A 121 5.48 -15.97 -14.01
CA PHE A 121 4.09 -15.64 -14.30
C PHE A 121 3.78 -15.89 -15.76
N HIS A 122 2.80 -16.76 -15.99
CA HIS A 122 2.25 -17.00 -17.32
C HIS A 122 1.06 -16.05 -17.51
N ILE A 123 1.22 -15.09 -18.41
CA ILE A 123 0.29 -13.97 -18.57
C ILE A 123 -0.40 -14.08 -19.93
N THR A 124 -1.72 -14.16 -19.92
CA THR A 124 -2.53 -14.02 -21.14
C THR A 124 -2.50 -12.57 -21.60
N THR A 125 -2.16 -12.36 -22.87
CA THR A 125 -2.00 -11.07 -23.52
C THR A 125 -2.98 -10.93 -24.68
N VAL A 126 -3.30 -9.68 -25.03
CA VAL A 126 -4.06 -9.32 -26.22
C VAL A 126 -3.16 -8.44 -27.08
N ARG A 127 -2.82 -8.94 -28.28
CA ARG A 127 -1.98 -8.25 -29.27
C ARG A 127 -2.75 -7.11 -29.95
N TYR A 128 -2.04 -6.25 -30.68
CA TYR A 128 -2.66 -5.07 -31.33
C TYR A 128 -3.67 -5.46 -32.42
N ASP A 129 -3.53 -6.65 -33.00
CA ASP A 129 -4.46 -7.27 -33.95
C ASP A 129 -5.64 -7.99 -33.26
N GLY A 130 -5.72 -7.94 -31.92
CA GLY A 130 -6.74 -8.61 -31.13
C GLY A 130 -6.47 -10.09 -30.85
N LEU A 131 -5.40 -10.68 -31.40
CA LEU A 131 -5.06 -12.07 -31.13
C LEU A 131 -4.64 -12.27 -29.68
N ILE A 132 -5.17 -13.34 -29.08
CA ILE A 132 -4.85 -13.72 -27.72
C ILE A 132 -3.62 -14.62 -27.75
N SER A 133 -2.66 -14.32 -26.88
CA SER A 133 -1.47 -15.16 -26.69
C SER A 133 -1.16 -15.32 -25.21
N ARG A 134 -0.06 -15.98 -24.90
CA ARG A 134 0.42 -16.20 -23.54
C ARG A 134 1.92 -16.05 -23.49
N VAL A 135 2.37 -15.15 -22.63
CA VAL A 135 3.78 -14.84 -22.42
C VAL A 135 4.24 -15.27 -21.04
N VAL A 136 5.55 -15.49 -20.88
CA VAL A 136 6.17 -15.80 -19.59
C VAL A 136 6.95 -14.60 -19.11
N VAL A 137 6.68 -14.16 -17.88
CA VAL A 137 7.42 -13.09 -17.20
C VAL A 137 8.07 -13.65 -15.95
N ARG A 138 9.37 -13.43 -15.82
CA ARG A 138 10.16 -13.84 -14.65
C ARG A 138 10.53 -12.59 -13.84
N PRO A 139 9.74 -12.21 -12.84
CA PRO A 139 10.08 -11.07 -12.02
C PRO A 139 11.20 -11.40 -11.03
N THR A 140 11.86 -10.37 -10.52
CA THR A 140 12.79 -10.50 -9.40
C THR A 140 11.98 -10.76 -8.12
N VAL A 141 12.19 -11.93 -7.52
CA VAL A 141 11.52 -12.35 -6.29
C VAL A 141 12.50 -12.23 -5.11
N PRO A 142 12.21 -11.38 -4.10
CA PRO A 142 12.98 -11.33 -2.88
C PRO A 142 12.96 -12.68 -2.14
N GLU A 143 14.08 -13.07 -1.51
CA GLU A 143 14.21 -14.36 -0.81
C GLU A 143 13.11 -14.57 0.24
N ASN A 144 12.81 -13.51 0.99
CA ASN A 144 11.79 -13.54 2.04
C ASN A 144 10.36 -13.74 1.51
N TYR A 145 10.11 -13.60 0.20
CA TYR A 145 8.79 -13.86 -0.39
C TYR A 145 8.65 -15.28 -0.93
N LYS A 146 9.74 -16.04 -1.11
CA LYS A 146 9.68 -17.38 -1.69
C LYS A 146 8.76 -18.32 -0.92
N GLY A 147 8.91 -18.39 0.41
CA GLY A 147 8.05 -19.23 1.25
C GLY A 147 6.55 -18.87 1.15
N LEU A 148 6.22 -17.59 1.00
CA LEU A 148 4.84 -17.16 0.77
C LEU A 148 4.34 -17.56 -0.63
N LEU A 149 5.17 -17.44 -1.67
CA LEU A 149 4.80 -17.86 -3.02
C LEU A 149 4.64 -19.39 -3.12
N ASP A 150 5.51 -20.14 -2.44
CA ASP A 150 5.40 -21.59 -2.34
C ASP A 150 4.12 -22.01 -1.64
N ALA A 151 3.75 -21.34 -0.55
CA ALA A 151 2.48 -21.56 0.14
C ALA A 151 1.26 -21.26 -0.74
N VAL A 152 1.34 -20.24 -1.60
CA VAL A 152 0.28 -19.94 -2.56
C VAL A 152 0.13 -21.08 -3.56
N LEU A 153 1.24 -21.64 -4.05
CA LEU A 153 1.26 -22.76 -5.01
C LEU A 153 0.81 -24.10 -4.38
N THR A 154 1.31 -24.43 -3.20
CA THR A 154 1.02 -25.71 -2.54
C THR A 154 -0.36 -25.69 -1.86
N GLY A 155 -0.68 -24.59 -1.17
CA GLY A 155 -1.94 -24.39 -0.44
C GLY A 155 -3.12 -23.97 -1.31
N HIS A 156 -2.92 -23.83 -2.63
CA HIS A 156 -3.98 -23.43 -3.57
C HIS A 156 -4.67 -22.11 -3.17
N VAL A 157 -3.88 -21.15 -2.65
CA VAL A 157 -4.40 -19.89 -2.12
C VAL A 157 -4.87 -19.01 -3.26
N LYS A 158 -6.11 -18.55 -3.20
CA LYS A 158 -6.67 -17.62 -4.19
C LYS A 158 -5.95 -16.27 -4.14
N TYR A 159 -5.56 -15.75 -5.30
CA TYR A 159 -4.94 -14.43 -5.43
C TYR A 159 -5.45 -13.71 -6.68
N MET A 160 -5.17 -12.42 -6.76
CA MET A 160 -5.49 -11.57 -7.91
C MET A 160 -4.20 -11.03 -8.51
N GLY A 161 -3.99 -11.29 -9.79
CA GLY A 161 -2.87 -10.75 -10.55
C GLY A 161 -3.17 -9.39 -11.20
N ARG A 162 -2.16 -8.52 -11.24
CA ARG A 162 -2.15 -7.27 -12.02
C ARG A 162 -0.75 -7.09 -12.60
N VAL A 163 -0.65 -6.53 -13.80
CA VAL A 163 0.63 -6.11 -14.39
C VAL A 163 0.62 -4.60 -14.50
N MET A 164 1.65 -3.96 -13.96
CA MET A 164 1.89 -2.51 -14.08
C MET A 164 3.07 -2.28 -15.01
N VAL A 165 2.88 -1.47 -16.05
CA VAL A 165 3.97 -0.92 -16.86
C VAL A 165 4.42 0.36 -16.16
N ARG A 166 5.69 0.42 -15.74
CA ARG A 166 6.28 1.57 -15.05
C ARG A 166 6.97 2.52 -16.00
N ASP A 167 7.62 1.95 -16.99
CA ASP A 167 8.38 2.67 -18.00
C ASP A 167 8.53 1.80 -19.24
N TYR A 168 8.66 2.42 -20.40
CA TYR A 168 8.86 1.73 -21.67
C TYR A 168 9.54 2.65 -22.66
N GLY A 169 10.25 2.06 -23.62
CA GLY A 169 10.92 2.81 -24.66
C GLY A 169 11.49 1.90 -25.73
N VAL A 170 12.14 2.50 -26.71
CA VAL A 170 12.84 1.77 -27.77
C VAL A 170 14.34 1.99 -27.59
N ARG A 171 15.10 0.90 -27.59
CA ARG A 171 16.56 0.92 -27.58
C ARG A 171 17.06 -0.17 -28.51
N ASP A 172 18.02 0.15 -29.37
CA ASP A 172 18.60 -0.80 -30.34
C ASP A 172 17.52 -1.49 -31.20
N ASN A 173 16.54 -0.70 -31.64
CA ASN A 173 15.36 -1.15 -32.40
C ASN A 173 14.50 -2.22 -31.70
N GLN A 174 14.63 -2.35 -30.37
CA GLN A 174 13.82 -3.23 -29.54
C GLN A 174 13.01 -2.43 -28.53
N LEU A 175 11.71 -2.72 -28.46
CA LEU A 175 10.86 -2.22 -27.37
C LEU A 175 11.31 -2.88 -26.07
N TRP A 176 11.49 -2.08 -25.03
CA TRP A 176 11.72 -2.54 -23.66
C TRP A 176 10.62 -2.03 -22.73
N ILE A 177 10.33 -2.79 -21.69
CA ILE A 177 9.41 -2.46 -20.61
C ILE A 177 10.10 -2.73 -19.28
N ARG A 178 9.99 -1.75 -18.38
CA ARG A 178 10.16 -1.94 -16.96
C ARG A 178 8.78 -2.00 -16.31
N GLY A 179 8.49 -3.06 -15.57
CA GLY A 179 7.17 -3.28 -15.00
C GLY A 179 7.21 -3.97 -13.64
N GLU A 180 6.02 -4.20 -13.09
CA GLU A 180 5.81 -4.96 -11.86
C GLU A 180 4.63 -5.92 -12.06
N VAL A 181 4.81 -7.19 -11.70
CA VAL A 181 3.70 -8.09 -11.44
C VAL A 181 3.23 -7.87 -10.01
N HIS A 182 1.97 -7.52 -9.87
CA HIS A 182 1.29 -7.32 -8.59
C HIS A 182 0.49 -8.58 -8.27
N MET A 183 0.70 -9.13 -7.08
CA MET A 183 -0.04 -10.29 -6.59
C MET A 183 -0.73 -9.93 -5.28
N THR A 184 -2.05 -9.80 -5.33
CA THR A 184 -2.86 -9.52 -4.14
C THR A 184 -3.24 -10.82 -3.46
N VAL A 185 -2.77 -11.01 -2.23
CA VAL A 185 -3.00 -12.21 -1.41
C VAL A 185 -3.79 -11.87 -0.14
N PRO A 186 -4.53 -12.84 0.43
CA PRO A 186 -5.14 -12.72 1.75
C PRO A 186 -4.10 -12.34 2.82
N LEU A 187 -4.47 -11.41 3.69
CA LEU A 187 -3.55 -10.83 4.68
C LEU A 187 -3.15 -11.83 5.78
N ASP A 188 -4.04 -12.75 6.13
CA ASP A 188 -3.80 -13.87 7.03
C ASP A 188 -2.69 -14.80 6.51
N ILE A 189 -2.77 -15.20 5.24
CA ILE A 189 -1.73 -16.01 4.59
C ILE A 189 -0.39 -15.27 4.56
N TYR A 190 -0.43 -13.96 4.29
CA TYR A 190 0.76 -13.12 4.37
C TYR A 190 1.38 -13.13 5.77
N TYR A 191 0.60 -12.91 6.83
CA TYR A 191 1.13 -12.90 8.20
C TYR A 191 1.67 -14.26 8.64
N GLU A 192 1.00 -15.35 8.27
CA GLU A 192 1.44 -16.71 8.58
C GLU A 192 2.85 -17.00 8.03
N HIS A 193 3.10 -16.63 6.77
CA HIS A 193 4.34 -17.01 6.07
C HIS A 193 5.44 -15.94 6.16
N MET A 194 5.10 -14.70 6.52
CA MET A 194 6.06 -13.60 6.64
C MET A 194 6.44 -13.30 8.10
N ALA A 195 5.87 -14.01 9.07
CA ALA A 195 6.16 -13.82 10.48
C ALA A 195 7.66 -13.96 10.79
N ARG A 196 8.20 -12.96 11.49
CA ARG A 196 9.55 -12.95 12.07
C ARG A 196 9.56 -13.57 13.46
N HIS A 197 8.53 -13.27 14.24
CA HIS A 197 8.33 -13.82 15.57
C HIS A 197 6.91 -14.38 15.69
N LYS A 198 6.79 -15.64 16.11
CA LYS A 198 5.50 -16.34 16.23
C LYS A 198 4.74 -16.01 17.52
N ARG A 199 5.45 -15.58 18.56
CA ARG A 199 4.87 -15.26 19.88
C ARG A 199 5.59 -14.07 20.48
N ASN A 200 4.85 -13.30 21.28
CA ASN A 200 5.37 -12.17 22.05
C ASN A 200 4.79 -12.24 23.47
N ASN A 201 5.66 -12.49 24.44
CA ASN A 201 5.32 -12.56 25.87
C ASN A 201 5.59 -11.22 26.60
N GLY A 202 5.92 -10.17 25.85
CA GLY A 202 6.10 -8.83 26.38
C GLY A 202 4.84 -8.30 27.06
N LYS A 203 5.03 -7.23 27.83
CA LYS A 203 3.95 -6.49 28.51
C LYS A 203 4.04 -4.98 28.33
N LEU A 204 5.17 -4.50 27.80
CA LEU A 204 5.39 -3.07 27.63
C LEU A 204 4.58 -2.52 26.46
N ILE A 205 4.44 -1.20 26.49
CA ILE A 205 3.69 -0.43 25.50
C ILE A 205 4.67 0.49 24.79
N GLY A 206 4.61 0.52 23.46
CA GLY A 206 5.39 1.45 22.66
C GLY A 206 4.49 2.55 22.08
N GLY A 207 4.96 3.79 22.06
CA GLY A 207 4.37 4.87 21.27
C GLY A 207 5.32 5.32 20.18
N VAL A 208 4.79 5.67 19.01
CA VAL A 208 5.60 6.04 17.83
C VAL A 208 5.20 7.39 17.28
N ASP A 209 6.17 8.31 17.21
CA ASP A 209 6.06 9.56 16.44
C ASP A 209 6.76 9.39 15.08
N VAL A 210 6.07 9.77 14.00
CA VAL A 210 6.55 9.59 12.62
C VAL A 210 6.76 10.96 11.97
N ASN A 211 7.98 11.20 11.52
CA ASN A 211 8.39 12.41 10.82
C ASN A 211 8.96 12.08 9.43
N THR A 212 9.35 13.10 8.68
CA THR A 212 9.84 12.97 7.29
C THR A 212 11.25 12.41 7.20
N ASP A 213 12.03 12.50 8.26
CA ASP A 213 13.44 12.15 8.33
C ASP A 213 13.76 11.11 9.41
N ARG A 214 12.78 10.75 10.26
CA ARG A 214 12.97 9.86 11.40
C ARG A 214 11.67 9.22 11.87
N ILE A 215 11.81 8.15 12.64
CA ILE A 215 10.74 7.59 13.49
C ILE A 215 11.26 7.53 14.93
N ASN A 216 10.49 8.05 15.88
CA ASN A 216 10.81 8.02 17.31
C ASN A 216 9.94 6.98 18.01
N LEU A 217 10.55 6.12 18.81
CA LEU A 217 9.90 5.12 19.66
C LEU A 217 10.12 5.50 21.12
N ALA A 218 9.05 5.51 21.91
CA ALA A 218 9.13 5.54 23.37
C ALA A 218 8.47 4.27 23.92
N ILE A 219 9.08 3.64 24.91
CA ILE A 219 8.62 2.41 25.55
C ILE A 219 8.28 2.71 27.00
N VAL A 220 7.06 2.38 27.39
CA VAL A 220 6.55 2.59 28.75
C VAL A 220 6.04 1.27 29.33
N ASP A 221 5.99 1.20 30.65
CA ASP A 221 5.31 0.12 31.35
C ASP A 221 3.82 0.41 31.60
N GLU A 222 3.17 -0.47 32.36
CA GLU A 222 1.77 -0.38 32.73
C GLU A 222 1.46 0.79 33.68
N SER A 223 2.48 1.34 34.36
CA SER A 223 2.38 2.52 35.22
C SER A 223 2.58 3.83 34.43
N GLY A 224 3.00 3.75 33.16
CA GLY A 224 3.32 4.89 32.32
C GLY A 224 4.74 5.44 32.52
N ASP A 225 5.60 4.71 33.23
CA ASP A 225 6.99 5.09 33.40
C ASP A 225 7.79 4.76 32.14
N LEU A 226 8.61 5.70 31.70
CA LEU A 226 9.48 5.51 30.54
C LEU A 226 10.56 4.48 30.87
N ARG A 227 10.59 3.39 30.10
CA ARG A 227 11.57 2.31 30.24
C ARG A 227 12.71 2.44 29.26
N ASP A 228 12.43 2.86 28.04
CA ASP A 228 13.45 3.10 27.02
C ASP A 228 12.89 3.98 25.87
N TYR A 229 13.78 4.52 25.04
CA TYR A 229 13.40 5.23 23.82
C TYR A 229 14.48 5.14 22.76
N LYS A 230 14.10 5.23 21.49
CA LYS A 230 15.05 5.19 20.37
C LYS A 230 14.56 5.98 19.17
N THR A 231 15.49 6.68 18.52
CA THR A 231 15.24 7.36 17.24
C THR A 231 15.86 6.58 16.09
N PHE A 232 15.08 6.34 15.04
CA PHE A 232 15.49 5.67 13.81
C PHE A 232 15.56 6.69 12.68
N TRP A 233 16.77 7.15 12.38
CA TRP A 233 17.03 8.18 11.38
C TRP A 233 17.07 7.65 9.95
N PHE A 234 16.52 8.42 9.02
CA PHE A 234 16.61 8.23 7.58
C PHE A 234 16.65 9.60 6.87
N SER A 235 17.38 10.55 7.45
CA SER A 235 17.47 11.93 6.98
C SER A 235 18.04 12.04 5.57
N GLU A 236 18.86 11.08 5.14
CA GLU A 236 19.38 10.95 3.78
C GLU A 236 18.27 10.87 2.73
N THR A 237 17.10 10.36 3.09
CA THR A 237 15.96 10.24 2.18
C THR A 237 15.28 11.58 1.88
N THR A 238 15.57 12.62 2.67
CA THR A 238 15.01 13.97 2.50
C THR A 238 15.86 14.86 1.59
N ALA A 239 17.04 14.38 1.16
CA ALA A 239 17.91 15.11 0.26
C ALA A 239 17.21 15.42 -1.07
N ARG A 240 17.45 16.63 -1.62
CA ARG A 240 16.86 17.04 -2.89
C ARG A 240 17.32 16.08 -4.00
N GLY A 241 16.35 15.57 -4.76
CA GLY A 241 16.61 14.62 -5.86
C GLY A 241 16.82 13.17 -5.40
N PHE A 242 16.67 12.85 -4.11
CA PHE A 242 16.82 11.48 -3.64
C PHE A 242 15.77 10.56 -4.29
N PRO A 243 16.18 9.42 -4.91
CA PRO A 243 15.23 8.57 -5.61
C PRO A 243 14.19 7.97 -4.67
N LYS A 244 12.90 8.20 -4.96
CA LYS A 244 11.76 7.72 -4.15
C LYS A 244 11.81 6.21 -3.87
N HIS A 245 12.25 5.39 -4.84
CA HIS A 245 12.36 3.95 -4.65
C HIS A 245 13.44 3.57 -3.63
N LYS A 246 14.59 4.28 -3.63
CA LYS A 246 15.64 4.10 -2.63
C LYS A 246 15.17 4.57 -1.26
N ALA A 247 14.43 5.68 -1.19
CA ALA A 247 13.89 6.19 0.06
C ALA A 247 13.03 5.13 0.76
N TRP A 248 12.11 4.50 0.03
CA TRP A 248 11.25 3.45 0.57
C TRP A 248 12.00 2.18 0.99
N SER A 249 13.13 1.87 0.37
CA SER A 249 14.00 0.77 0.81
C SER A 249 14.61 1.07 2.18
N ILE A 250 15.17 2.27 2.37
CA ILE A 250 15.77 2.72 3.63
C ILE A 250 14.71 2.80 4.74
N ILE A 251 13.60 3.50 4.49
CA ILE A 251 12.49 3.61 5.44
C ILE A 251 11.96 2.23 5.82
N GLY A 252 11.82 1.34 4.82
CA GLY A 252 11.37 -0.03 5.03
C GLY A 252 12.30 -0.83 5.96
N MET A 253 13.61 -0.60 5.85
CA MET A 253 14.64 -1.16 6.75
C MET A 253 14.52 -0.58 8.16
N ARG A 254 14.40 0.75 8.30
CA ARG A 254 14.21 1.41 9.59
C ARG A 254 12.94 0.97 10.33
N ILE A 255 11.85 0.70 9.60
CA ILE A 255 10.64 0.11 10.19
C ILE A 255 10.92 -1.30 10.75
N HIS A 256 11.69 -2.12 10.03
CA HIS A 256 12.07 -3.44 10.54
C HIS A 256 12.98 -3.35 11.76
N GLU A 257 13.94 -2.42 11.77
CA GLU A 257 14.78 -2.14 12.93
C GLU A 257 13.95 -1.71 14.14
N LEU A 258 12.99 -0.80 13.95
CA LEU A 258 12.07 -0.34 14.98
C LEU A 258 11.26 -1.49 15.59
N LEU A 259 10.63 -2.32 14.74
CA LEU A 259 9.78 -3.41 15.22
C LEU A 259 10.58 -4.51 15.91
N ASN A 260 11.78 -4.80 15.40
CA ASN A 260 12.70 -5.73 16.04
C ASN A 260 13.18 -5.20 17.40
N TYR A 261 13.50 -3.90 17.47
CA TYR A 261 13.89 -3.25 18.73
C TYR A 261 12.76 -3.31 19.74
N ALA A 262 11.55 -2.87 19.37
CA ALA A 262 10.37 -2.93 20.21
C ALA A 262 10.09 -4.35 20.72
N TYR A 263 10.15 -5.36 19.84
CA TYR A 263 9.95 -6.75 20.22
C TYR A 263 10.96 -7.22 21.28
N ASN A 264 12.25 -6.98 21.06
CA ASN A 264 13.32 -7.41 21.97
C ASN A 264 13.29 -6.68 23.32
N HIS A 265 12.65 -5.50 23.39
CA HIS A 265 12.42 -4.76 24.64
C HIS A 265 11.09 -5.16 25.31
N GLY A 266 10.40 -6.18 24.82
CA GLY A 266 9.17 -6.68 25.44
C GLY A 266 7.93 -5.81 25.18
N VAL A 267 7.93 -5.01 24.11
CA VAL A 267 6.74 -4.29 23.67
C VAL A 267 5.72 -5.27 23.10
N LYS A 268 4.54 -5.31 23.70
CA LYS A 268 3.39 -6.13 23.26
C LYS A 268 2.46 -5.36 22.33
N THR A 269 2.25 -4.09 22.65
CA THR A 269 1.31 -3.22 21.94
C THR A 269 2.00 -1.93 21.55
N LEU A 270 1.84 -1.53 20.30
CA LEU A 270 2.37 -0.30 19.71
C LEU A 270 1.21 0.64 19.41
N PHE A 271 1.33 1.90 19.82
CA PHE A 271 0.37 2.95 19.52
C PHE A 271 0.93 3.88 18.45
N LEU A 272 0.12 4.12 17.42
CA LEU A 272 0.39 5.02 16.31
C LEU A 272 -0.67 6.11 16.27
N GLU A 273 -0.37 7.26 15.68
CA GLU A 273 -1.41 8.25 15.36
C GLU A 273 -2.38 7.69 14.32
N ASN A 274 -3.67 7.98 14.45
CA ASN A 274 -4.68 7.46 13.52
C ASN A 274 -4.51 8.06 12.10
N PRO A 275 -4.19 7.24 11.08
CA PRO A 275 -3.99 7.73 9.71
C PRO A 275 -5.27 8.28 9.07
N GLU A 276 -6.46 7.87 9.51
CA GLU A 276 -7.74 8.45 9.04
C GLU A 276 -7.93 9.87 9.55
N VAL A 277 -7.57 10.15 10.80
CA VAL A 277 -7.62 11.50 11.37
C VAL A 277 -6.60 12.39 10.65
N LEU A 278 -5.39 11.88 10.42
CA LEU A 278 -4.37 12.57 9.61
C LEU A 278 -4.86 12.81 8.16
N GLY A 279 -5.56 11.83 7.58
CA GLY A 279 -6.14 11.92 6.23
C GLY A 279 -7.31 12.91 6.12
N ARG A 280 -8.13 13.07 7.15
CA ARG A 280 -9.19 14.11 7.20
C ARG A 280 -8.61 15.50 7.41
N LEU A 281 -7.61 15.63 8.29
CA LEU A 281 -6.85 16.87 8.45
C LEU A 281 -6.22 17.28 7.11
N ARG A 282 -5.68 16.31 6.35
CA ARG A 282 -5.20 16.56 4.99
C ARG A 282 -6.23 17.23 4.08
N LEU A 283 -7.45 16.70 4.04
CA LEU A 283 -8.53 17.24 3.19
C LEU A 283 -8.91 18.66 3.62
N MET A 284 -9.10 18.89 4.92
CA MET A 284 -9.48 20.22 5.43
C MET A 284 -8.41 21.28 5.18
N TRP A 285 -7.12 20.92 5.22
CA TRP A 285 -6.03 21.88 5.06
C TRP A 285 -5.79 22.25 3.59
N VAL A 286 -6.00 21.30 2.67
CA VAL A 286 -6.07 21.57 1.23
C VAL A 286 -7.22 22.54 0.93
N TRP A 287 -8.38 22.38 1.55
CA TRP A 287 -9.50 23.31 1.38
C TRP A 287 -9.27 24.69 2.00
N ASN A 288 -8.50 24.78 3.10
CA ASN A 288 -8.31 26.03 3.85
C ASN A 288 -7.05 26.83 3.47
N GLY A 289 -6.26 26.42 2.46
CA GLY A 289 -5.10 27.18 1.96
C GLY A 289 -3.99 27.47 3.00
N GLY A 290 -3.95 26.69 4.10
CA GLY A 290 -3.19 27.01 5.32
C GLY A 290 -1.71 26.61 5.30
N ARG A 291 -0.86 27.63 5.06
CA ARG A 291 0.58 27.86 5.33
C ARG A 291 1.66 26.77 5.13
N ASN A 292 2.67 27.20 4.37
CA ASN A 292 3.78 26.53 3.67
C ASN A 292 3.33 25.81 2.40
N HIS A 293 3.92 26.21 1.26
CA HIS A 293 3.50 25.87 -0.12
C HIS A 293 2.69 24.56 -0.18
N GLU A 294 1.46 24.63 -0.67
CA GLU A 294 0.43 23.57 -0.64
C GLU A 294 0.99 22.17 -0.99
N ASN A 295 1.88 22.12 -1.97
CA ASN A 295 2.54 20.90 -2.43
C ASN A 295 3.54 20.28 -1.42
N TYR A 296 4.21 21.07 -0.58
CA TYR A 296 5.18 20.59 0.40
C TYR A 296 4.50 19.91 1.58
N ASN A 297 3.52 20.59 2.20
CA ASN A 297 2.78 20.05 3.34
C ASN A 297 1.99 18.79 2.96
N TYR A 298 1.41 18.78 1.76
CA TYR A 298 0.75 17.60 1.21
C TYR A 298 1.70 16.39 1.09
N LYS A 299 2.92 16.60 0.59
CA LYS A 299 3.94 15.55 0.47
C LYS A 299 4.39 15.03 1.82
N VAL A 300 4.65 15.92 2.78
CA VAL A 300 5.07 15.59 4.15
C VAL A 300 4.04 14.68 4.83
N MET A 301 2.76 15.02 4.73
CA MET A 301 1.69 14.29 5.39
C MET A 301 1.36 12.97 4.70
N ILE A 302 1.33 12.93 3.36
CA ILE A 302 1.26 11.68 2.58
C ILE A 302 2.33 10.71 3.07
N PHE A 303 3.55 11.22 3.24
CA PHE A 303 4.69 10.41 3.62
C PHE A 303 4.55 9.85 5.04
N ARG A 304 4.15 10.68 6.02
CA ARG A 304 3.90 10.24 7.40
C ARG A 304 2.81 9.17 7.49
N SER A 305 1.63 9.42 6.89
CA SER A 305 0.53 8.44 6.88
C SER A 305 0.94 7.12 6.22
N THR A 306 1.69 7.18 5.11
CA THR A 306 2.16 5.96 4.45
C THR A 306 3.16 5.18 5.33
N ILE A 307 4.02 5.86 6.08
CA ILE A 307 4.94 5.19 7.03
C ILE A 307 4.16 4.54 8.17
N ILE A 308 3.18 5.23 8.76
CA ILE A 308 2.30 4.69 9.81
C ILE A 308 1.59 3.42 9.31
N GLU A 309 0.99 3.45 8.11
CA GLU A 309 0.36 2.28 7.49
C GLU A 309 1.34 1.13 7.28
N LYS A 310 2.59 1.42 6.91
CA LYS A 310 3.64 0.41 6.75
C LYS A 310 4.09 -0.19 8.09
N ILE A 311 4.15 0.61 9.15
CA ILE A 311 4.42 0.11 10.51
C ILE A 311 3.26 -0.79 10.94
N ALA A 312 2.02 -0.34 10.77
CA ALA A 312 0.82 -1.10 11.11
C ALA A 312 0.74 -2.46 10.38
N LEU A 313 1.04 -2.46 9.08
CA LEU A 313 1.09 -3.68 8.26
C LEU A 313 2.21 -4.65 8.70
N LYS A 314 3.35 -4.15 9.17
CA LYS A 314 4.52 -4.98 9.49
C LYS A 314 4.60 -5.40 10.95
N ALA A 315 3.99 -4.67 11.88
CA ALA A 315 4.06 -4.98 13.30
C ALA A 315 3.54 -6.39 13.66
N PRO A 316 2.45 -6.91 13.05
CA PRO A 316 2.01 -8.29 13.28
C PRO A 316 3.06 -9.35 12.91
N LEU A 317 3.98 -9.05 11.98
CA LEU A 317 5.09 -9.96 11.66
C LEU A 317 6.02 -10.17 12.86
N TYR A 318 6.02 -9.24 13.81
CA TYR A 318 6.78 -9.31 15.06
C TYR A 318 5.91 -9.73 16.24
N SER A 319 4.69 -10.23 15.99
CA SER A 319 3.70 -10.49 17.04
C SER A 319 3.44 -9.26 17.94
N ILE A 320 3.53 -8.05 17.37
CA ILE A 320 3.21 -6.79 18.05
C ILE A 320 1.82 -6.34 17.60
N ARG A 321 0.94 -6.04 18.55
CA ARG A 321 -0.39 -5.48 18.27
C ARG A 321 -0.29 -3.99 18.00
N VAL A 322 -1.10 -3.48 17.08
CA VAL A 322 -1.15 -2.05 16.76
C VAL A 322 -2.50 -1.49 17.09
N ASN A 323 -2.50 -0.40 17.84
CA ASN A 323 -3.67 0.40 18.16
C ASN A 323 -3.43 1.86 17.74
N TYR A 324 -4.50 2.62 17.59
CA TYR A 324 -4.42 4.02 17.16
C TYR A 324 -4.87 4.97 18.27
N VAL A 325 -4.20 6.12 18.36
CA VAL A 325 -4.61 7.24 19.22
C VAL A 325 -4.96 8.46 18.38
N ASN A 326 -5.74 9.37 18.96
CA ASN A 326 -6.00 10.67 18.34
C ASN A 326 -4.73 11.55 18.46
N PRO A 327 -4.22 12.14 17.37
CA PRO A 327 -3.05 13.02 17.41
C PRO A 327 -3.27 14.32 18.23
N ARG A 328 -4.52 14.68 18.56
CA ARG A 328 -4.80 15.93 19.29
C ARG A 328 -4.12 15.93 20.66
N GLY A 329 -3.29 16.95 20.92
CA GLY A 329 -2.59 17.16 22.18
C GLY A 329 -1.39 16.25 22.39
N THR A 330 -0.82 15.61 21.35
CA THR A 330 0.47 14.90 21.41
C THR A 330 1.65 15.83 21.16
N THR A 331 1.37 17.09 20.80
CA THR A 331 2.35 18.13 20.46
C THR A 331 1.91 19.46 21.09
N ASN A 332 2.82 20.14 21.79
CA ASN A 332 2.60 21.47 22.41
C ASN A 332 1.48 21.54 23.47
N SER A 333 1.42 20.58 24.40
CA SER A 333 0.56 20.65 25.60
C SER A 333 1.39 20.89 26.87
N LYS A 334 0.76 21.29 27.99
CA LYS A 334 1.46 21.39 29.30
C LYS A 334 2.13 20.06 29.69
N GLU A 335 1.42 18.96 29.45
CA GLU A 335 1.92 17.59 29.66
C GLU A 335 3.17 17.28 28.81
N HIS A 336 3.26 17.85 27.61
CA HIS A 336 4.43 17.72 26.73
C HIS A 336 5.64 18.45 27.33
N GLU A 337 5.48 19.69 27.78
CA GLU A 337 6.57 20.43 28.44
C GLU A 337 7.04 19.76 29.74
N GLU A 338 6.09 19.27 30.55
CA GLU A 338 6.39 18.56 31.80
C GLU A 338 7.15 17.26 31.54
N ALA A 339 6.71 16.45 30.57
CA ALA A 339 7.39 15.22 30.19
C ALA A 339 8.80 15.47 29.62
N MET A 340 8.97 16.52 28.81
CA MET A 340 10.30 16.97 28.35
C MET A 340 11.22 17.29 29.51
N ARG A 341 10.76 18.07 30.51
CA ARG A 341 11.58 18.44 31.68
C ARG A 341 11.89 17.25 32.56
N ARG A 342 10.90 16.40 32.84
CA ARG A 342 11.04 15.24 33.74
C ARG A 342 12.03 14.21 33.20
N TYR A 343 11.96 13.89 31.91
CA TYR A 343 12.76 12.82 31.30
C TYR A 343 13.89 13.33 30.40
N ARG A 344 14.07 14.65 30.29
CA ARG A 344 15.08 15.31 29.42
C ARG A 344 15.01 14.85 27.96
N LEU A 345 13.81 14.58 27.47
CA LEU A 345 13.56 14.09 26.11
C LEU A 345 13.55 15.24 25.10
N ASP A 346 13.95 14.95 23.87
CA ASP A 346 13.68 15.85 22.76
C ASP A 346 12.19 15.87 22.40
N ARG A 347 11.75 16.93 21.72
CA ARG A 347 10.35 17.17 21.36
C ARG A 347 9.65 15.96 20.73
N HIS A 348 10.32 15.24 19.84
CA HIS A 348 9.72 14.13 19.07
C HIS A 348 9.65 12.85 19.90
N THR A 349 10.68 12.59 20.69
CA THR A 349 10.64 11.49 21.67
C THR A 349 9.57 11.73 22.74
N THR A 350 9.36 12.97 23.17
CA THR A 350 8.23 13.31 24.05
C THR A 350 6.89 13.06 23.38
N SER A 351 6.73 13.40 22.09
CA SER A 351 5.50 13.10 21.36
C SER A 351 5.23 11.59 21.29
N ALA A 352 6.27 10.78 21.02
CA ALA A 352 6.18 9.31 21.08
C ALA A 352 5.77 8.81 22.47
N TYR A 353 6.32 9.39 23.55
CA TYR A 353 5.95 9.06 24.93
C TYR A 353 4.48 9.39 25.24
N LEU A 354 3.99 10.56 24.85
CA LEU A 354 2.58 10.94 25.04
C LEU A 354 1.63 10.04 24.25
N ILE A 355 2.03 9.59 23.05
CA ILE A 355 1.28 8.60 22.26
C ILE A 355 1.16 7.28 23.04
N ALA A 356 2.24 6.83 23.68
CA ALA A 356 2.23 5.62 24.51
C ALA A 356 1.30 5.77 25.71
N LEU A 357 1.38 6.89 26.44
CA LEU A 357 0.53 7.18 27.61
C LEU A 357 -0.96 7.26 27.26
N LYS A 358 -1.30 7.92 26.15
CA LYS A 358 -2.68 7.97 25.65
C LYS A 358 -3.19 6.58 25.29
N GLY A 359 -2.33 5.75 24.71
CA GLY A 359 -2.64 4.36 24.43
C GLY A 359 -2.94 3.55 25.69
N LEU A 360 -2.11 3.69 26.72
CA LEU A 360 -2.29 3.03 28.02
C LEU A 360 -3.61 3.41 28.69
N THR A 361 -3.93 4.71 28.75
CA THR A 361 -5.21 5.21 29.33
C THR A 361 -6.45 4.76 28.55
N HIS A 362 -6.35 4.58 27.23
CA HIS A 362 -7.43 4.04 26.40
C HIS A 362 -7.62 2.52 26.56
N GLN A 363 -6.62 1.77 27.03
CA GLN A 363 -6.75 0.33 27.30
C GLN A 363 -7.37 0.00 28.65
N GLN A 364 -7.40 0.97 29.57
CA GLN A 364 -7.95 0.82 30.92
C GLN A 364 -9.45 1.16 31.02
N LYS A 365 -10.05 1.61 29.92
CA LYS A 365 -11.50 1.80 29.75
C LYS A 365 -12.05 0.69 28.85
#